data_AF-A0A1T4Y0S9-F1
#
_entry.id   AF-A0A1T4Y0S9-F1
#
_cell.length_a   1.000
_cell.length_b   1.000
_cell.length_c   1.000
_cell.angle_alpha   90.00
_cell.angle_beta   90.00
_cell.angle_gamma   90.00
#
_symmetry.space_group_name_H-M   'P 1'
#
loop_
_entity.id
_entity.type
_entity.pdbx_description
1 polymer ?
#
loop_
_entity_poly.entity_id
_entity_poly.type
_entity_poly.pdbx_seq_one_letter_code
_entity_poly.pdbx_strand_id
1 'polypeptide(L)'
;MTLTQDPPESIEQLAAFVNSKESPTQELVDMGFENGKNTFLFSVTTDSKLRGAVEAQQVATFEEASALPGVFCFQKILLKSGEVPVAMLRKAYVPTSDTSVSDLMVKQAIVEAEWFRGKKETDNDASERVRTYWVEGTETQGISGKNTKQPWSAAFISYLVIKSGGGNRFKGSTAHWKYINRAVKAKLKPQDDPDYGFWGHAVNAYKPQVGDLIAAWRDDPDTTAVEKTTFEEVVAGKDGYPSHCDIVVAHNGSTIKTIGGNVNNDVSEKTFKLTPQGYVDITDPKQVQVIAILENRMDAPLAPALAGGAAPAPAAAPLNVVRITMDQIRTLAPNAKAEYLQAFVNADAVLAPYQINASKLRLRHFMAQVLHESGGLRVQEEDMGYSVQGMMKTWKDRFPTEASAKPYEYKPEKLANHVYSNRMGNGDEASGDGWRYRGRGLMQVTGREDYRKYGALVGANLEADPDLAFAAAYTLKIAAEEWKSKGCNALADADNITGITQKINGGQTGIAKRKAWYEKTLTVWA
;
A
#
# COMPACT_ATOMS: atom_id res chain seq x y z
N MET A 1 25.28 -61.66 -7.05
CA MET A 1 26.67 -61.27 -6.72
C MET A 1 26.63 -60.72 -5.32
N THR A 2 27.06 -61.52 -4.34
CA THR A 2 27.16 -61.11 -2.94
C THR A 2 28.29 -60.09 -2.86
N LEU A 3 27.95 -58.83 -2.60
CA LEU A 3 28.92 -57.81 -2.20
C LEU A 3 28.68 -57.54 -0.72
N THR A 4 29.53 -58.21 0.07
CA THR A 4 29.80 -58.04 1.48
C THR A 4 30.54 -56.72 1.69
N GLN A 5 29.83 -55.66 2.06
CA GLN A 5 30.41 -54.62 2.90
C GLN A 5 29.38 -54.28 3.96
N ASP A 6 29.78 -54.47 5.22
CA ASP A 6 28.99 -54.11 6.38
C ASP A 6 28.68 -52.60 6.34
N PRO A 7 27.51 -52.19 6.84
CA PRO A 7 27.13 -50.78 6.88
C PRO A 7 28.13 -49.98 7.75
N PRO A 8 28.37 -48.69 7.46
CA PRO A 8 29.34 -47.89 8.20
C PRO A 8 28.99 -47.83 9.70
N GLU A 9 29.89 -48.34 10.54
CA GLU A 9 29.68 -48.41 12.00
C GLU A 9 30.15 -47.14 12.73
N SER A 10 30.70 -46.17 12.01
CA SER A 10 31.23 -44.93 12.57
C SER A 10 30.88 -43.69 11.74
N ILE A 11 30.83 -42.54 12.43
CA ILE A 11 30.49 -41.24 11.85
C ILE A 11 31.51 -40.82 10.77
N GLU A 12 32.80 -41.13 10.92
CA GLU A 12 33.81 -40.84 9.89
C GLU A 12 33.62 -41.64 8.59
N GLN A 13 33.16 -42.90 8.66
CA GLN A 13 32.92 -43.75 7.48
C GLN A 13 31.66 -43.35 6.73
N LEU A 14 30.62 -42.91 7.45
CA LEU A 14 29.39 -42.39 6.86
C LEU A 14 29.64 -41.05 6.12
N ALA A 15 30.47 -40.18 6.70
CA ALA A 15 30.84 -38.89 6.10
C ALA A 15 31.69 -39.03 4.83
N ALA A 16 32.59 -40.02 4.76
CA ALA A 16 33.38 -40.31 3.56
C ALA A 16 32.52 -40.87 2.41
N PHE A 17 31.47 -41.64 2.73
CA PHE A 17 30.54 -42.18 1.74
C PHE A 17 29.62 -41.09 1.15
N VAL A 18 29.10 -40.21 2.00
CA VAL A 18 28.21 -39.08 1.61
C VAL A 18 28.94 -38.03 0.75
N ASN A 19 30.23 -37.79 1.00
CA ASN A 19 31.03 -36.83 0.24
C ASN A 19 31.44 -37.29 -1.17
N SER A 20 31.07 -38.51 -1.60
CA SER A 20 31.57 -39.11 -2.84
C SER A 20 30.63 -39.03 -4.06
N LYS A 21 29.42 -38.45 -3.95
CA LYS A 21 28.44 -38.47 -5.06
C LYS A 21 27.71 -37.14 -5.29
N GLU A 22 27.76 -36.67 -6.54
CA GLU A 22 27.22 -35.40 -7.05
C GLU A 22 25.67 -35.36 -7.12
N SER A 23 25.11 -34.13 -7.06
CA SER A 23 23.69 -33.66 -6.98
C SER A 23 22.66 -34.23 -8.00
N PRO A 24 21.37 -33.80 -8.07
CA PRO A 24 20.33 -33.38 -7.08
C PRO A 24 18.94 -34.09 -7.32
N THR A 25 17.94 -33.90 -6.44
CA THR A 25 16.50 -33.54 -6.74
C THR A 25 15.57 -33.70 -5.52
N GLN A 26 14.41 -33.03 -5.57
CA GLN A 26 13.49 -32.64 -4.49
C GLN A 26 12.12 -33.33 -4.67
N GLU A 27 11.47 -33.79 -3.60
CA GLU A 27 10.01 -34.12 -3.61
C GLU A 27 9.35 -33.99 -2.22
N LEU A 28 8.03 -33.69 -2.24
CA LEU A 28 7.13 -33.17 -1.19
C LEU A 28 6.85 -34.11 0.01
N VAL A 29 6.48 -33.52 1.15
CA VAL A 29 5.90 -34.21 2.32
C VAL A 29 4.42 -33.86 2.44
N ASP A 30 3.55 -34.88 2.38
CA ASP A 30 2.12 -34.78 2.72
C ASP A 30 1.87 -35.14 4.20
N MET A 31 0.94 -34.43 4.84
CA MET A 31 0.52 -34.67 6.24
C MET A 31 -0.91 -35.23 6.31
N GLY A 32 -1.09 -36.33 7.06
CA GLY A 32 -2.40 -36.88 7.44
C GLY A 32 -2.60 -36.85 8.96
N PHE A 33 -3.86 -36.64 9.40
CA PHE A 33 -4.26 -36.55 10.81
C PHE A 33 -5.09 -37.77 11.23
N GLU A 34 -4.73 -38.44 12.33
CA GLU A 34 -5.64 -39.36 13.03
C GLU A 34 -5.55 -39.26 14.57
N ASN A 35 -6.74 -39.12 15.18
CA ASN A 35 -7.11 -39.51 16.55
C ASN A 35 -6.24 -39.03 17.74
N GLY A 36 -6.11 -37.70 17.89
CA GLY A 36 -6.10 -37.06 19.22
C GLY A 36 -4.94 -37.37 20.17
N LYS A 37 -3.89 -38.05 19.69
CA LYS A 37 -2.59 -38.17 20.36
C LYS A 37 -1.53 -37.71 19.37
N ASN A 38 -0.80 -36.64 19.73
CA ASN A 38 0.30 -36.10 18.93
C ASN A 38 1.41 -37.14 18.79
N THR A 39 1.30 -37.98 17.76
CA THR A 39 2.33 -38.93 17.34
C THR A 39 2.90 -38.37 16.06
N PHE A 40 4.12 -37.84 16.11
CA PHE A 40 4.81 -37.35 14.94
C PHE A 40 5.49 -38.52 14.22
N LEU A 41 4.94 -38.93 13.08
CA LEU A 41 5.61 -39.84 12.15
C LEU A 41 6.44 -38.99 11.19
N PHE A 42 7.77 -39.05 11.34
CA PHE A 42 8.69 -38.54 10.34
C PHE A 42 9.15 -39.72 9.47
N SER A 43 8.77 -39.73 8.18
CA SER A 43 9.46 -40.58 7.21
C SER A 43 10.71 -39.83 6.74
N VAL A 44 11.89 -40.34 7.09
CA VAL A 44 13.13 -39.91 6.45
C VAL A 44 13.20 -40.62 5.12
N THR A 45 12.78 -39.97 4.03
CA THR A 45 12.92 -40.54 2.69
C THR A 45 14.34 -40.30 2.20
N THR A 46 15.19 -41.33 2.27
CA THR A 46 16.49 -41.34 1.57
C THR A 46 16.27 -41.82 0.15
N ASP A 47 16.50 -40.96 -0.84
CA ASP A 47 16.73 -41.23 -2.27
C ASP A 47 15.71 -42.13 -3.02
N SER A 48 15.32 -41.73 -4.23
CA SER A 48 14.34 -42.44 -5.08
C SER A 48 14.81 -43.82 -5.59
N LYS A 49 15.93 -44.36 -5.10
CA LYS A 49 16.43 -45.71 -5.40
C LYS A 49 16.38 -46.71 -4.24
N LEU A 50 15.92 -46.33 -3.05
CA LEU A 50 15.76 -47.24 -1.91
C LEU A 50 14.30 -47.72 -1.76
N ARG A 51 13.78 -48.45 -2.75
CA ARG A 51 12.67 -49.38 -2.51
C ARG A 51 13.25 -50.70 -2.01
N GLY A 52 13.54 -50.76 -0.72
CA GLY A 52 13.93 -52.01 -0.08
C GLY A 52 14.47 -51.77 1.32
N ALA A 53 13.65 -52.13 2.32
CA ALA A 53 13.92 -52.12 3.75
C ALA A 53 13.99 -50.72 4.38
N VAL A 54 12.95 -50.34 5.13
CA VAL A 54 12.97 -50.20 6.60
C VAL A 54 11.56 -49.81 7.04
N GLU A 55 10.75 -50.79 7.43
CA GLU A 55 9.68 -50.61 8.41
C GLU A 55 10.35 -50.66 9.80
N ALA A 56 10.60 -49.52 10.43
CA ALA A 56 10.92 -49.47 11.85
C ALA A 56 10.55 -48.11 12.44
N GLN A 57 9.40 -48.09 13.13
CA GLN A 57 9.01 -47.02 14.05
C GLN A 57 10.09 -46.85 15.13
N GLN A 58 10.63 -45.65 15.32
CA GLN A 58 11.43 -45.31 16.50
C GLN A 58 10.84 -44.08 17.21
N VAL A 59 10.56 -44.26 18.50
CA VAL A 59 9.92 -43.31 19.40
C VAL A 59 11.01 -42.61 20.22
N ALA A 60 11.09 -41.28 20.17
CA ALA A 60 11.95 -40.47 21.03
C ALA A 60 11.14 -39.92 22.23
N THR A 61 11.79 -39.79 23.39
CA THR A 61 11.25 -39.16 24.62
C THR A 61 12.03 -37.88 24.94
N PHE A 62 11.35 -36.85 25.47
CA PHE A 62 11.88 -35.48 25.61
C PHE A 62 11.78 -34.96 27.06
N GLU A 63 12.76 -34.19 27.54
CA GLU A 63 12.73 -33.45 28.81
C GLU A 63 12.66 -31.92 28.55
N GLU A 64 11.75 -31.22 29.23
CA GLU A 64 11.48 -29.77 29.06
C GLU A 64 12.27 -28.88 30.03
N ALA A 65 12.70 -27.71 29.55
CA ALA A 65 13.09 -26.58 30.41
C ALA A 65 12.36 -25.32 29.94
N SER A 66 11.47 -24.78 30.79
CA SER A 66 10.57 -23.67 30.45
C SER A 66 11.18 -22.28 30.72
N ALA A 67 10.91 -21.32 29.84
CA ALA A 67 10.36 -19.99 30.19
C ALA A 67 10.02 -19.21 28.91
N LEU A 68 8.83 -19.47 28.34
CA LEU A 68 7.94 -18.59 27.55
C LEU A 68 6.87 -19.48 26.88
N PRO A 69 5.58 -19.10 26.86
CA PRO A 69 4.56 -19.87 26.15
C PRO A 69 4.87 -19.92 24.65
N GLY A 70 4.99 -21.12 24.08
CA GLY A 70 5.17 -21.34 22.63
C GLY A 70 6.63 -21.39 22.12
N VAL A 71 7.63 -21.39 23.00
CA VAL A 71 9.03 -21.61 22.62
C VAL A 71 9.57 -22.82 23.37
N PHE A 72 9.67 -23.97 22.71
CA PHE A 72 10.37 -25.13 23.24
C PHE A 72 11.87 -24.96 23.02
N CYS A 73 12.63 -24.89 24.11
CA CYS A 73 14.09 -24.95 24.07
C CYS A 73 14.49 -26.40 24.39
N PHE A 74 14.85 -27.18 23.36
CA PHE A 74 15.28 -28.56 23.56
C PHE A 74 16.75 -28.58 24.01
N GLN A 75 17.03 -29.12 25.19
CA GLN A 75 18.41 -29.23 25.68
C GLN A 75 19.14 -30.49 25.18
N LYS A 76 18.45 -31.60 24.90
CA LYS A 76 19.06 -32.86 24.41
C LYS A 76 18.09 -33.74 23.59
N ILE A 77 18.63 -34.45 22.59
CA ILE A 77 18.00 -35.62 21.97
C ILE A 77 18.92 -36.81 22.24
N LEU A 78 18.42 -37.84 22.92
CA LEU A 78 19.15 -39.08 23.18
C LEU A 78 18.71 -40.14 22.18
N LEU A 79 19.59 -40.45 21.22
CA LEU A 79 19.49 -41.66 20.42
C LEU A 79 20.39 -42.74 21.05
N LYS A 80 20.00 -44.01 20.94
CA LYS A 80 20.77 -45.15 21.50
C LYS A 80 22.21 -45.27 20.95
N SER A 81 22.56 -44.54 19.90
CA SER A 81 23.87 -44.57 19.21
C SER A 81 24.82 -43.41 19.56
N GLY A 82 24.53 -42.62 20.60
CA GLY A 82 25.42 -41.55 21.09
C GLY A 82 24.89 -40.13 20.90
N GLU A 83 25.51 -39.18 21.62
CA GLU A 83 25.10 -37.77 21.69
C GLU A 83 25.23 -37.05 20.33
N VAL A 84 24.17 -36.37 19.90
CA VAL A 84 24.23 -35.44 18.76
C VAL A 84 24.75 -34.08 19.28
N PRO A 85 25.76 -33.47 18.65
CA PRO A 85 26.27 -32.17 19.06
C PRO A 85 25.19 -31.10 19.09
N VAL A 86 25.13 -30.32 20.16
CA VAL A 86 24.14 -29.25 20.43
C VAL A 86 24.05 -28.23 19.29
N ALA A 87 25.10 -28.07 18.47
CA ALA A 87 25.11 -27.23 17.27
C ALA A 87 24.09 -27.64 16.18
N MET A 88 23.56 -28.86 16.24
CA MET A 88 22.48 -29.35 15.36
C MET A 88 21.09 -29.33 16.01
N LEU A 89 20.98 -28.99 17.31
CA LEU A 89 19.69 -28.85 17.98
C LEU A 89 19.10 -27.49 17.62
N ARG A 90 18.43 -27.52 16.47
CA ARG A 90 17.61 -26.45 15.90
C ARG A 90 16.66 -25.92 16.96
N LYS A 91 16.56 -24.60 17.10
CA LYS A 91 15.28 -23.98 17.49
C LYS A 91 14.29 -24.26 16.35
N ALA A 92 13.75 -25.47 16.32
CA ALA A 92 12.63 -25.80 15.47
C ALA A 92 11.40 -25.18 16.13
N TYR A 93 10.95 -24.05 15.61
CA TYR A 93 9.62 -23.56 15.94
C TYR A 93 8.63 -24.55 15.35
N VAL A 94 7.78 -25.14 16.19
CA VAL A 94 6.67 -25.98 15.77
C VAL A 94 5.45 -25.07 15.74
N PRO A 95 4.94 -24.68 14.56
CA PRO A 95 3.71 -23.89 14.47
C PRO A 95 2.57 -24.66 15.15
N THR A 96 1.86 -24.02 16.05
CA THR A 96 0.54 -24.51 16.48
C THR A 96 -0.47 -24.20 15.38
N SER A 97 -1.64 -24.86 15.38
CA SER A 97 -2.75 -24.58 14.45
C SER A 97 -3.22 -23.12 14.45
N ASP A 98 -2.83 -22.35 15.48
CA ASP A 98 -3.29 -20.99 15.74
C ASP A 98 -2.23 -19.92 15.43
N THR A 99 -1.05 -20.31 14.90
CA THR A 99 0.00 -19.33 14.55
C THR A 99 -0.36 -18.59 13.26
N SER A 100 -0.43 -17.26 13.30
CA SER A 100 -0.77 -16.43 12.15
C SER A 100 0.39 -16.31 11.14
N VAL A 101 0.08 -15.96 9.88
CA VAL A 101 1.09 -15.77 8.83
C VAL A 101 2.03 -14.62 9.19
N SER A 102 1.50 -13.52 9.75
CA SER A 102 2.32 -12.38 10.18
C SER A 102 3.32 -12.77 11.27
N ASP A 103 2.90 -13.56 12.25
CA ASP A 103 3.77 -14.03 13.34
C ASP A 103 4.85 -14.99 12.82
N LEU A 104 4.51 -15.88 11.87
CA LEU A 104 5.49 -16.73 11.20
C LEU A 104 6.54 -15.92 10.43
N MET A 105 6.13 -14.85 9.72
CA MET A 105 7.06 -13.98 8.99
C MET A 105 8.09 -13.35 9.93
N VAL A 106 7.63 -12.80 11.05
CA VAL A 106 8.48 -12.15 12.07
C VAL A 106 9.43 -13.15 12.70
N LYS A 107 8.92 -14.32 13.11
CA LYS A 107 9.73 -15.39 13.71
C LYS A 107 10.79 -15.90 12.73
N GLN A 108 10.42 -16.11 11.48
CA GLN A 108 11.35 -16.56 10.45
C GLN A 108 12.44 -15.52 10.20
N ALA A 109 12.11 -14.22 10.14
CA ALA A 109 13.10 -13.16 9.99
C ALA A 109 14.13 -13.16 11.15
N ILE A 110 13.67 -13.34 12.39
CA ILE A 110 14.54 -13.44 13.57
C ILE A 110 15.45 -14.68 13.47
N VAL A 111 14.92 -15.83 13.06
CA VAL A 111 15.71 -17.07 12.88
C VAL A 111 16.79 -16.88 11.82
N GLU A 112 16.47 -16.27 10.68
CA GLU A 112 17.47 -16.02 9.63
C GLU A 112 18.55 -15.03 10.10
N ALA A 113 18.18 -13.96 10.82
CA ALA A 113 19.16 -13.02 11.36
C ALA A 113 20.12 -13.66 12.38
N GLU A 114 19.60 -14.54 13.25
CA GLU A 114 20.45 -15.29 14.18
C GLU A 114 21.36 -16.29 13.45
N TRP A 115 20.87 -16.95 12.40
CA TRP A 115 21.66 -17.90 11.63
C TRP A 115 22.81 -17.23 10.88
N PHE A 116 22.52 -16.05 10.29
CA PHE A 116 23.48 -15.23 9.56
C PHE A 116 24.49 -14.52 10.47
N ARG A 117 24.25 -14.46 11.79
CA ARG A 117 25.15 -13.80 12.74
C ARG A 117 26.59 -14.30 12.58
N GLY A 118 27.48 -13.37 12.23
CA GLY A 118 28.91 -13.63 12.03
C GLY A 118 29.28 -14.27 10.69
N LYS A 119 28.33 -14.38 9.75
CA LYS A 119 28.54 -14.88 8.39
C LYS A 119 28.41 -13.76 7.37
N LYS A 120 28.90 -14.02 6.16
CA LYS A 120 28.69 -13.18 4.98
C LYS A 120 28.21 -14.04 3.81
N GLU A 121 27.51 -13.43 2.86
CA GLU A 121 26.98 -14.15 1.68
C GLU A 121 28.04 -14.96 0.93
N THR A 122 29.32 -14.60 1.04
CA THR A 122 30.47 -15.29 0.43
C THR A 122 30.85 -16.60 1.12
N ASP A 123 30.40 -16.83 2.35
CA ASP A 123 30.59 -18.09 3.05
C ASP A 123 29.76 -19.18 2.37
N ASN A 124 30.32 -20.39 2.24
CA ASN A 124 29.71 -21.44 1.40
C ASN A 124 28.29 -21.83 1.87
N ASP A 125 28.08 -21.92 3.17
CA ASP A 125 26.78 -22.21 3.78
C ASP A 125 25.81 -21.03 3.60
N ALA A 126 26.29 -19.79 3.74
CA ALA A 126 25.49 -18.59 3.53
C ALA A 126 25.08 -18.40 2.07
N SER A 127 25.98 -18.67 1.11
CA SER A 127 25.66 -18.70 -0.32
C SER A 127 24.56 -19.71 -0.63
N GLU A 128 24.62 -20.92 -0.06
CA GLU A 128 23.58 -21.92 -0.26
C GLU A 128 22.24 -21.48 0.37
N ARG A 129 22.29 -20.78 1.51
CA ARG A 129 21.11 -20.18 2.13
C ARG A 129 20.51 -19.07 1.25
N VAL A 130 21.35 -18.20 0.68
CA VAL A 130 20.92 -17.18 -0.29
C VAL A 130 20.31 -17.81 -1.53
N ARG A 131 20.87 -18.92 -2.03
CA ARG A 131 20.30 -19.69 -3.12
C ARG A 131 18.87 -20.15 -2.79
N THR A 132 18.63 -20.64 -1.57
CA THR A 132 17.27 -20.99 -1.13
C THR A 132 16.31 -19.81 -1.23
N TYR A 133 16.74 -18.60 -0.86
CA TYR A 133 15.87 -17.42 -0.98
C TYR A 133 15.45 -17.12 -2.42
N TRP A 134 16.37 -17.27 -3.38
CA TRP A 134 16.07 -17.11 -4.81
C TRP A 134 15.13 -18.19 -5.33
N VAL A 135 15.38 -19.45 -5.00
CA VAL A 135 14.59 -20.56 -5.53
C VAL A 135 13.20 -20.57 -4.90
N GLU A 136 13.11 -20.50 -3.58
CA GLU A 136 11.84 -20.65 -2.87
C GLU A 136 11.06 -19.33 -2.74
N GLY A 137 11.75 -18.19 -2.77
CA GLY A 137 11.13 -16.87 -2.71
C GLY A 137 10.70 -16.33 -4.07
N THR A 138 11.40 -16.69 -5.16
CA THR A 138 11.18 -16.05 -6.47
C THR A 138 11.19 -17.03 -7.64
N GLU A 139 11.19 -18.34 -7.38
CA GLU A 139 11.22 -19.42 -8.39
C GLU A 139 12.42 -19.33 -9.33
N THR A 140 13.48 -18.62 -8.94
CA THR A 140 14.60 -18.32 -9.82
C THR A 140 15.59 -19.48 -9.84
N GLN A 141 15.80 -20.05 -11.03
CA GLN A 141 16.64 -21.23 -11.25
C GLN A 141 18.06 -20.86 -11.70
N GLY A 142 19.00 -21.80 -11.58
CA GLY A 142 20.37 -21.64 -12.10
C GLY A 142 21.24 -20.63 -11.32
N ILE A 143 20.80 -20.20 -10.14
CA ILE A 143 21.58 -19.33 -9.25
C ILE A 143 22.34 -20.20 -8.25
N SER A 144 23.61 -19.85 -7.99
CA SER A 144 24.48 -20.54 -7.01
C SER A 144 24.51 -19.85 -5.64
N GLY A 145 23.87 -18.69 -5.50
CA GLY A 145 23.95 -17.83 -4.31
C GLY A 145 25.26 -17.06 -4.17
N LYS A 146 26.31 -17.45 -4.91
CA LYS A 146 27.61 -16.75 -4.99
C LYS A 146 27.62 -15.57 -5.97
N ASN A 147 26.50 -15.30 -6.65
CA ASN A 147 26.40 -14.21 -7.61
C ASN A 147 26.18 -12.87 -6.87
N THR A 148 27.26 -12.28 -6.38
CA THR A 148 27.26 -11.05 -5.56
C THR A 148 26.86 -9.78 -6.31
N LYS A 149 26.65 -9.85 -7.63
CA LYS A 149 26.26 -8.68 -8.45
C LYS A 149 24.77 -8.34 -8.35
N GLN A 150 23.91 -9.28 -7.95
CA GLN A 150 22.47 -9.03 -7.79
C GLN A 150 22.07 -9.03 -6.31
N PRO A 151 21.50 -7.94 -5.79
CA PRO A 151 21.13 -7.88 -4.38
C PRO A 151 19.97 -8.82 -4.06
N TRP A 152 20.20 -9.82 -3.21
CA TRP A 152 19.21 -10.86 -2.86
C TRP A 152 18.16 -10.43 -1.82
N SER A 153 18.19 -9.18 -1.37
CA SER A 153 17.26 -8.64 -0.36
C SER A 153 15.78 -8.82 -0.73
N ALA A 154 15.43 -8.69 -2.02
CA ALA A 154 14.05 -8.84 -2.45
C ALA A 154 13.61 -10.31 -2.45
N ALA A 155 14.53 -11.22 -2.79
CA ALA A 155 14.33 -12.65 -2.70
C ALA A 155 14.18 -13.11 -1.25
N PHE A 156 14.93 -12.52 -0.32
CA PHE A 156 14.78 -12.77 1.12
C PHE A 156 13.40 -12.39 1.66
N ILE A 157 12.92 -11.18 1.41
CA ILE A 157 11.55 -10.79 1.82
C ILE A 157 10.52 -11.70 1.17
N SER A 158 10.69 -12.03 -0.12
CA SER A 158 9.78 -12.94 -0.81
C SER A 158 9.75 -14.33 -0.18
N TYR A 159 10.91 -14.85 0.20
CA TYR A 159 11.08 -16.10 0.92
C TYR A 159 10.35 -16.07 2.27
N LEU A 160 10.56 -15.03 3.09
CA LEU A 160 9.87 -14.89 4.38
C LEU A 160 8.35 -14.97 4.23
N VAL A 161 7.80 -14.22 3.26
CA VAL A 161 6.37 -14.15 3.04
C VAL A 161 5.81 -15.49 2.52
N ILE A 162 6.45 -16.09 1.51
CA ILE A 162 5.98 -17.33 0.90
C ILE A 162 6.06 -18.50 1.89
N LYS A 163 7.18 -18.63 2.61
CA LYS A 163 7.38 -19.74 3.56
C LYS A 163 6.55 -19.64 4.82
N SER A 164 6.10 -18.43 5.16
CA SER A 164 5.18 -18.20 6.26
C SER A 164 3.70 -18.46 5.91
N GLY A 165 3.40 -18.86 4.67
CA GLY A 165 2.04 -19.16 4.23
C GLY A 165 1.33 -18.02 3.50
N GLY A 166 2.05 -17.02 2.99
CA GLY A 166 1.46 -15.91 2.22
C GLY A 166 0.69 -16.35 0.96
N GLY A 167 1.00 -17.54 0.42
CA GLY A 167 0.25 -18.16 -0.67
C GLY A 167 -0.01 -17.20 -1.84
N ASN A 168 -1.24 -17.20 -2.36
CA ASN A 168 -1.63 -16.32 -3.48
C ASN A 168 -1.74 -14.83 -3.10
N ARG A 169 -1.69 -14.49 -1.81
CA ARG A 169 -1.78 -13.10 -1.32
C ARG A 169 -0.47 -12.34 -1.53
N PHE A 170 0.60 -13.02 -1.95
CA PHE A 170 1.86 -12.39 -2.30
C PHE A 170 2.45 -13.01 -3.57
N LYS A 171 3.02 -12.17 -4.43
CA LYS A 171 3.80 -12.65 -5.58
C LYS A 171 5.26 -12.35 -5.35
N GLY A 172 6.04 -13.42 -5.20
CA GLY A 172 7.49 -13.35 -5.03
C GLY A 172 8.16 -12.54 -6.14
N SER A 173 9.20 -11.78 -5.78
CA SER A 173 9.92 -10.97 -6.74
C SER A 173 11.40 -10.81 -6.41
N THR A 174 12.20 -10.77 -7.47
CA THR A 174 13.62 -10.43 -7.45
C THR A 174 13.89 -8.92 -7.24
N ALA A 175 12.85 -8.08 -7.23
CA ALA A 175 12.98 -6.63 -7.04
C ALA A 175 11.91 -6.06 -6.09
N HIS A 176 12.35 -5.23 -5.13
CA HIS A 176 11.49 -4.61 -4.12
C HIS A 176 10.37 -3.76 -4.72
N TRP A 177 10.71 -2.91 -5.70
CA TRP A 177 9.75 -2.01 -6.35
C TRP A 177 8.50 -2.72 -6.88
N LYS A 178 8.59 -3.99 -7.28
CA LYS A 178 7.42 -4.73 -7.80
C LYS A 178 6.34 -4.94 -6.75
N TYR A 179 6.69 -5.39 -5.55
CA TYR A 179 5.70 -5.57 -4.48
C TYR A 179 5.40 -4.28 -3.73
N ILE A 180 6.31 -3.29 -3.71
CA ILE A 180 5.97 -1.94 -3.24
C ILE A 180 4.86 -1.36 -4.14
N ASN A 181 5.05 -1.36 -5.46
CA ASN A 181 4.07 -0.86 -6.42
C ASN A 181 2.76 -1.64 -6.33
N ARG A 182 2.84 -2.97 -6.17
CA ARG A 182 1.64 -3.80 -6.01
C ARG A 182 0.90 -3.50 -4.71
N ALA A 183 1.58 -3.32 -3.58
CA ALA A 183 0.95 -2.98 -2.31
C ALA A 183 0.29 -1.59 -2.36
N VAL A 184 0.96 -0.61 -2.96
CA VAL A 184 0.38 0.72 -3.20
C VAL A 184 -0.84 0.60 -4.11
N LYS A 185 -0.73 -0.14 -5.22
CA LYS A 185 -1.85 -0.38 -6.14
C LYS A 185 -3.01 -1.12 -5.48
N ALA A 186 -2.75 -2.16 -4.68
CA ALA A 186 -3.78 -2.93 -3.98
C ALA A 186 -4.52 -2.09 -2.94
N LYS A 187 -3.85 -1.11 -2.32
CA LYS A 187 -4.53 -0.14 -1.45
C LYS A 187 -5.37 0.86 -2.24
N LEU A 188 -4.83 1.37 -3.36
CA LEU A 188 -5.49 2.38 -4.19
C LEU A 188 -6.66 1.82 -5.02
N LYS A 189 -6.57 0.53 -5.39
CA LYS A 189 -7.51 -0.21 -6.23
C LYS A 189 -7.74 -1.60 -5.62
N PRO A 190 -8.36 -1.70 -4.43
CA PRO A 190 -8.56 -2.97 -3.74
C PRO A 190 -9.39 -3.96 -4.57
N GLN A 191 -10.25 -3.50 -5.48
CA GLN A 191 -10.98 -4.37 -6.40
C GLN A 191 -10.09 -5.12 -7.42
N ASP A 192 -8.90 -4.60 -7.75
CA ASP A 192 -8.00 -5.23 -8.73
C ASP A 192 -7.22 -6.41 -8.11
N ASP A 193 -7.03 -6.38 -6.78
CA ASP A 193 -6.27 -7.38 -6.03
C ASP A 193 -6.71 -7.38 -4.55
N PRO A 194 -7.97 -7.75 -4.25
CA PRO A 194 -8.60 -7.53 -2.94
C PRO A 194 -7.95 -8.33 -1.81
N ASP A 195 -7.36 -9.45 -2.19
CA ASP A 195 -6.73 -10.38 -1.26
C ASP A 195 -5.22 -10.15 -1.16
N TYR A 196 -4.64 -9.15 -1.85
CA TYR A 196 -3.22 -8.87 -1.70
C TYR A 196 -2.89 -8.58 -0.24
N GLY A 197 -1.88 -9.29 0.26
CA GLY A 197 -1.55 -9.34 1.67
C GLY A 197 -0.84 -8.09 2.19
N PHE A 198 -0.65 -7.07 1.36
CA PHE A 198 -0.06 -5.80 1.78
C PHE A 198 -0.80 -4.59 1.23
N TRP A 199 -0.87 -3.53 2.02
CA TRP A 199 -1.29 -2.19 1.57
C TRP A 199 -0.16 -1.19 1.73
N GLY A 200 0.14 -0.44 0.67
CA GLY A 200 1.19 0.58 0.68
C GLY A 200 0.69 1.93 1.14
N HIS A 201 1.31 2.48 2.19
CA HIS A 201 0.97 3.76 2.80
C HIS A 201 2.12 4.76 2.69
N ALA A 202 1.77 6.04 2.56
CA ALA A 202 2.72 7.13 2.78
C ALA A 202 3.23 7.08 4.23
N VAL A 203 4.47 7.48 4.44
CA VAL A 203 5.19 7.34 5.73
C VAL A 203 4.51 8.10 6.88
N ASN A 204 3.84 9.21 6.57
CA ASN A 204 3.10 10.04 7.52
C ASN A 204 1.61 9.68 7.62
N ALA A 205 1.14 8.66 6.90
CA ALA A 205 -0.27 8.26 6.85
C ALA A 205 -0.57 6.98 7.63
N TYR A 206 0.46 6.23 8.04
CA TYR A 206 0.30 4.94 8.72
C TYR A 206 1.37 4.74 9.81
N LYS A 207 0.95 4.20 10.96
CA LYS A 207 1.82 3.92 12.11
C LYS A 207 2.31 2.47 12.03
N PRO A 208 3.61 2.22 11.82
CA PRO A 208 4.12 0.87 11.60
C PRO A 208 3.82 -0.06 12.77
N GLN A 209 3.43 -1.29 12.47
CA GLN A 209 3.19 -2.39 13.39
C GLN A 209 4.20 -3.52 13.16
N VAL A 210 4.34 -4.41 14.14
CA VAL A 210 5.11 -5.65 13.98
C VAL A 210 4.49 -6.48 12.85
N GLY A 211 5.33 -6.97 11.94
CA GLY A 211 4.93 -7.71 10.75
C GLY A 211 4.85 -6.88 9.46
N ASP A 212 4.83 -5.54 9.55
CA ASP A 212 4.85 -4.66 8.38
C ASP A 212 6.20 -4.63 7.68
N LEU A 213 6.24 -4.12 6.44
CA LEU A 213 7.49 -3.83 5.75
C LEU A 213 7.75 -2.32 5.67
N ILE A 214 8.98 -1.92 6.00
CA ILE A 214 9.48 -0.55 5.79
C ILE A 214 10.18 -0.51 4.44
N ALA A 215 9.60 0.17 3.46
CA ALA A 215 10.18 0.34 2.13
C ALA A 215 10.99 1.63 2.08
N ALA A 216 12.26 1.53 1.70
CA ALA A 216 13.20 2.62 1.61
C ALA A 216 13.91 2.64 0.26
N TRP A 217 14.28 3.82 -0.19
CA TRP A 217 15.21 4.01 -1.28
C TRP A 217 16.60 3.51 -0.85
N ARG A 218 17.36 2.98 -1.82
CA ARG A 218 18.72 2.49 -1.64
C ARG A 218 19.59 3.06 -2.74
N ASP A 219 20.79 3.53 -2.39
CA ASP A 219 21.81 3.89 -3.38
C ASP A 219 22.12 2.69 -4.30
N ASP A 220 22.11 2.94 -5.61
CA ASP A 220 22.61 1.98 -6.59
C ASP A 220 24.11 2.24 -6.79
N PRO A 221 25.01 1.32 -6.39
CA PRO A 221 26.44 1.51 -6.50
C PRO A 221 26.95 1.62 -7.95
N ASP A 222 26.14 1.21 -8.94
CA ASP A 222 26.49 1.25 -10.36
C ASP A 222 25.98 2.53 -11.06
N THR A 223 25.31 3.44 -10.35
CA THR A 223 24.80 4.69 -10.92
C THR A 223 25.27 5.92 -10.14
N THR A 224 25.57 7.02 -10.85
CA THR A 224 25.90 8.32 -10.23
C THR A 224 24.66 9.17 -9.94
N ALA A 225 23.45 8.62 -10.10
CA ALA A 225 22.20 9.36 -10.01
C ALA A 225 21.54 9.17 -8.63
N VAL A 226 21.46 10.27 -7.86
CA VAL A 226 20.92 10.34 -6.50
C VAL A 226 19.41 10.63 -6.50
N GLU A 227 18.67 10.22 -7.54
CA GLU A 227 17.22 10.48 -7.56
C GLU A 227 16.50 9.55 -6.59
N LYS A 228 16.32 10.06 -5.37
CA LYS A 228 15.50 9.44 -4.34
C LYS A 228 14.08 9.27 -4.86
N THR A 229 13.60 8.04 -4.86
CA THR A 229 12.21 7.78 -5.21
C THR A 229 11.28 8.24 -4.10
N THR A 230 10.23 8.98 -4.44
CA THR A 230 9.20 9.38 -3.47
C THR A 230 7.97 8.48 -3.53
N PHE A 231 7.14 8.51 -2.49
CA PHE A 231 5.88 7.77 -2.47
C PHE A 231 4.96 8.20 -3.62
N GLU A 232 4.96 9.48 -3.96
CA GLU A 232 4.14 10.06 -5.02
C GLU A 232 4.53 9.52 -6.40
N GLU A 233 5.83 9.32 -6.64
CA GLU A 233 6.32 8.71 -7.87
C GLU A 233 5.90 7.23 -7.97
N VAL A 234 5.93 6.50 -6.84
CA VAL A 234 5.40 5.14 -6.77
C VAL A 234 3.90 5.11 -7.07
N VAL A 235 3.13 6.03 -6.49
CA VAL A 235 1.69 6.20 -6.78
C VAL A 235 1.45 6.54 -8.26
N ALA A 236 2.34 7.31 -8.87
CA ALA A 236 2.31 7.65 -10.30
C ALA A 236 2.71 6.47 -11.21
N GLY A 237 3.10 5.32 -10.65
CA GLY A 237 3.47 4.13 -11.39
C GLY A 237 4.94 4.13 -11.85
N LYS A 238 5.84 4.83 -11.16
CA LYS A 238 7.29 4.72 -11.38
C LYS A 238 7.70 3.27 -11.14
N ASP A 239 8.34 2.68 -12.13
CA ASP A 239 8.86 1.31 -12.09
C ASP A 239 10.39 1.31 -12.13
N GLY A 240 11.01 0.19 -11.76
CA GLY A 240 12.45 -0.02 -11.94
C GLY A 240 13.36 0.79 -10.99
N TYR A 241 12.82 1.35 -9.91
CA TYR A 241 13.62 2.18 -9.01
C TYR A 241 14.38 1.37 -7.93
N PRO A 242 15.60 1.81 -7.58
CA PRO A 242 16.35 1.24 -6.46
C PRO A 242 15.58 1.36 -5.15
N SER A 243 15.37 0.21 -4.50
CA SER A 243 14.56 0.12 -3.29
C SER A 243 14.94 -1.09 -2.45
N HIS A 244 14.58 -1.03 -1.17
CA HIS A 244 14.87 -2.03 -0.17
C HIS A 244 13.73 -2.08 0.86
N CYS A 245 13.35 -3.29 1.29
CA CYS A 245 12.36 -3.49 2.34
C CYS A 245 12.96 -4.29 3.50
N ASP A 246 12.67 -3.84 4.73
CA ASP A 246 12.92 -4.56 5.97
C ASP A 246 11.57 -4.92 6.63
N ILE A 247 11.46 -6.07 7.29
CA ILE A 247 10.28 -6.44 8.08
C ILE A 247 10.39 -5.90 9.51
N VAL A 248 9.32 -5.31 10.05
CA VAL A 248 9.25 -4.87 11.46
C VAL A 248 9.09 -6.09 12.37
N VAL A 249 10.00 -6.27 13.33
CA VAL A 249 10.02 -7.42 14.24
C VAL A 249 9.76 -7.07 15.70
N ALA A 250 9.89 -5.80 16.07
CA ALA A 250 9.55 -5.32 17.41
C ALA A 250 9.15 -3.84 17.39
N HIS A 251 8.29 -3.46 18.34
CA HIS A 251 7.82 -2.09 18.55
C HIS A 251 7.84 -1.77 20.05
N ASN A 252 8.47 -0.67 20.47
CA ASN A 252 8.56 -0.30 21.90
C ASN A 252 7.93 1.05 22.25
N GLY A 253 7.16 1.64 21.33
CA GLY A 253 6.45 2.91 21.52
C GLY A 253 7.14 4.09 20.84
N SER A 254 8.44 4.25 21.06
CA SER A 254 9.24 5.34 20.46
C SER A 254 10.14 4.89 19.32
N THR A 255 10.35 3.58 19.16
CA THR A 255 11.16 3.00 18.10
C THR A 255 10.57 1.67 17.63
N ILE A 256 10.94 1.28 16.42
CA ILE A 256 10.73 -0.06 15.87
C ILE A 256 12.07 -0.69 15.50
N LYS A 257 12.14 -2.01 15.58
CA LYS A 257 13.24 -2.81 15.07
C LYS A 257 12.80 -3.51 13.79
N THR A 258 13.67 -3.53 12.80
CA THR A 258 13.41 -4.17 11.52
C THR A 258 14.53 -5.14 11.16
N ILE A 259 14.24 -6.17 10.38
CA ILE A 259 15.22 -7.11 9.84
C ILE A 259 15.15 -7.09 8.32
N GLY A 260 16.31 -6.93 7.67
CA GLY A 260 16.46 -6.95 6.21
C GLY A 260 17.57 -7.90 5.79
N GLY A 261 17.43 -8.50 4.60
CA GLY A 261 18.45 -9.33 3.97
C GLY A 261 19.36 -8.50 3.05
N ASN A 262 20.58 -8.95 2.79
CA ASN A 262 21.59 -8.23 2.02
C ASN A 262 21.85 -6.79 2.48
N VAL A 263 21.90 -6.59 3.80
CA VAL A 263 22.41 -5.37 4.42
C VAL A 263 23.87 -5.66 4.80
N ASN A 264 24.83 -5.07 4.09
CA ASN A 264 26.25 -5.44 4.20
C ASN A 264 26.51 -6.95 3.99
N ASN A 265 25.84 -7.54 2.99
CA ASN A 265 25.94 -8.96 2.61
C ASN A 265 25.51 -9.92 3.73
N ASP A 266 24.54 -9.50 4.53
CA ASP A 266 24.10 -10.14 5.77
C ASP A 266 22.57 -10.03 5.96
N VAL A 267 22.01 -10.77 6.92
CA VAL A 267 20.67 -10.52 7.45
C VAL A 267 20.82 -9.78 8.77
N SER A 268 20.40 -8.51 8.83
CA SER A 268 20.72 -7.65 9.98
C SER A 268 19.54 -6.84 10.49
N GLU A 269 19.62 -6.49 11.77
CA GLU A 269 18.65 -5.65 12.46
C GLU A 269 18.97 -4.15 12.28
N LYS A 270 17.95 -3.33 12.06
CA LYS A 270 18.01 -1.87 12.10
C LYS A 270 16.98 -1.34 13.09
N THR A 271 17.25 -0.19 13.69
CA THR A 271 16.28 0.53 14.54
C THR A 271 15.84 1.80 13.85
N PHE A 272 14.53 2.03 13.78
CA PHE A 272 13.94 3.29 13.35
C PHE A 272 13.29 4.02 14.53
N LYS A 273 13.48 5.33 14.61
CA LYS A 273 12.77 6.24 15.50
C LYS A 273 11.39 6.57 14.97
N LEU A 274 10.44 6.71 15.90
CA LEU A 274 9.11 7.21 15.64
C LEU A 274 8.95 8.62 16.18
N THR A 275 8.10 9.41 15.53
CA THR A 275 7.61 10.69 16.06
C THR A 275 6.77 10.44 17.31
N PRO A 276 6.52 11.46 18.16
CA PRO A 276 5.62 11.33 19.31
C PRO A 276 4.21 10.85 18.95
N GLN A 277 3.78 11.06 17.70
CA GLN A 277 2.50 10.61 17.17
C GLN A 277 2.52 9.15 16.69
N GLY A 278 3.69 8.51 16.62
CA GLY A 278 3.88 7.10 16.28
C GLY A 278 4.15 6.83 14.79
N TYR A 279 4.51 7.85 13.99
CA TYR A 279 4.92 7.68 12.59
C TYR A 279 6.43 7.50 12.49
N VAL A 280 6.94 6.90 11.42
CA VAL A 280 8.40 6.88 11.20
C VAL A 280 8.91 8.32 11.09
N ASP A 281 9.92 8.65 11.89
CA ASP A 281 10.47 10.01 11.95
C ASP A 281 11.39 10.27 10.75
N ILE A 282 10.82 10.79 9.67
CA ILE A 282 11.57 11.20 8.47
C ILE A 282 12.31 12.53 8.63
N THR A 283 12.24 13.18 9.80
CA THR A 283 13.12 14.31 10.12
C THR A 283 14.50 13.85 10.57
N ASP A 284 14.65 12.59 11.00
CA ASP A 284 15.96 11.98 11.22
C ASP A 284 16.67 11.79 9.85
N PRO A 285 17.85 12.40 9.63
CA PRO A 285 18.59 12.28 8.37
C PRO A 285 18.91 10.83 7.97
N LYS A 286 18.89 9.88 8.91
CA LYS A 286 19.10 8.44 8.65
C LYS A 286 17.85 7.72 8.13
N GLN A 287 16.70 8.40 8.11
CA GLN A 287 15.38 7.83 7.79
C GLN A 287 14.66 8.58 6.66
N VAL A 288 15.26 9.66 6.13
CA VAL A 288 14.75 10.43 4.98
C VAL A 288 14.57 9.60 3.71
N GLN A 289 15.16 8.41 3.66
CA GLN A 289 15.10 7.46 2.56
C GLN A 289 13.84 6.59 2.56
N VAL A 290 13.01 6.62 3.62
CA VAL A 290 11.79 5.79 3.67
C VAL A 290 10.77 6.32 2.66
N ILE A 291 10.32 5.42 1.78
CA ILE A 291 9.36 5.68 0.70
C ILE A 291 7.95 5.38 1.19
N ALA A 292 7.74 4.20 1.78
CA ALA A 292 6.41 3.69 2.11
C ALA A 292 6.45 2.75 3.32
N ILE A 293 5.30 2.60 3.97
CA ILE A 293 5.04 1.52 4.92
C ILE A 293 4.08 0.54 4.25
N LEU A 294 4.46 -0.72 4.14
CA LEU A 294 3.59 -1.78 3.62
C LEU A 294 2.93 -2.47 4.82
N GLU A 295 1.69 -2.07 5.10
CA GLU A 295 0.85 -2.69 6.11
C GLU A 295 0.61 -4.15 5.78
N ASN A 296 0.96 -5.04 6.71
CA ASN A 296 0.75 -6.47 6.60
C ASN A 296 -0.73 -6.81 6.90
N ARG A 297 -1.38 -7.40 5.89
CA ARG A 297 -2.79 -7.83 5.92
C ARG A 297 -2.93 -9.32 5.66
N MET A 298 -1.87 -10.10 5.83
CA MET A 298 -1.87 -11.53 5.55
C MET A 298 -2.91 -12.29 6.38
N ASP A 299 -3.11 -11.85 7.62
CA ASP A 299 -4.07 -12.43 8.57
C ASP A 299 -5.45 -11.76 8.52
N ALA A 300 -5.64 -10.72 7.69
CA ALA A 300 -6.94 -10.12 7.49
C ALA A 300 -7.87 -11.15 6.80
N PRO A 301 -9.18 -11.18 7.13
CA PRO A 301 -10.11 -12.06 6.43
C PRO A 301 -9.98 -11.89 4.92
N LEU A 302 -9.98 -13.00 4.19
CA LEU A 302 -10.12 -12.96 2.73
C LEU A 302 -11.40 -12.21 2.39
N ALA A 303 -11.39 -11.49 1.27
CA ALA A 303 -12.62 -10.95 0.74
C ALA A 303 -13.64 -12.10 0.63
N PRO A 304 -14.91 -11.92 1.07
CA PRO A 304 -15.89 -12.99 1.06
C PRO A 304 -15.93 -13.63 -0.33
N ALA A 305 -15.66 -14.94 -0.40
CA ALA A 305 -15.91 -15.70 -1.61
C ALA A 305 -17.39 -15.48 -1.96
N LEU A 306 -17.67 -15.05 -3.19
CA LEU A 306 -19.02 -14.76 -3.65
C LEU A 306 -19.86 -16.06 -3.66
N ALA A 307 -20.40 -16.44 -2.50
CA ALA A 307 -21.35 -17.52 -2.33
C ALA A 307 -22.76 -16.99 -2.61
N GLY A 308 -23.50 -17.71 -3.45
CA GLY A 308 -24.73 -17.25 -4.04
C GLY A 308 -25.89 -17.00 -3.06
N GLY A 309 -26.75 -16.07 -3.47
CA GLY A 309 -28.20 -16.25 -3.33
C GLY A 309 -28.88 -15.66 -2.10
N ALA A 310 -28.77 -14.35 -1.90
CA ALA A 310 -29.97 -13.55 -1.55
C ALA A 310 -30.19 -12.59 -2.73
N ALA A 311 -31.43 -12.55 -3.25
CA ALA A 311 -31.77 -11.84 -4.47
C ALA A 311 -31.16 -10.42 -4.46
N PRO A 312 -30.22 -10.12 -5.37
CA PRO A 312 -29.68 -8.78 -5.46
C PRO A 312 -30.82 -7.86 -5.88
N ALA A 313 -30.89 -6.68 -5.26
CA ALA A 313 -31.54 -5.54 -5.90
C ALA A 313 -31.07 -5.51 -7.37
N PRO A 314 -31.98 -5.31 -8.34
CA PRO A 314 -31.76 -5.69 -9.73
C PRO A 314 -30.40 -5.20 -10.21
N ALA A 315 -29.59 -6.14 -10.67
CA ALA A 315 -28.29 -5.88 -11.24
C ALA A 315 -28.42 -4.70 -12.21
N ALA A 316 -27.74 -3.58 -11.89
CA ALA A 316 -27.46 -2.61 -12.92
C ALA A 316 -26.70 -3.38 -14.00
N ALA A 317 -27.28 -3.41 -15.21
CA ALA A 317 -26.67 -3.93 -16.42
C ALA A 317 -25.17 -3.55 -16.47
N PRO A 318 -24.29 -4.36 -17.11
CA PRO A 318 -22.86 -4.07 -17.18
C PRO A 318 -22.68 -2.60 -17.52
N LEU A 319 -22.21 -1.81 -16.55
CA LEU A 319 -22.14 -0.36 -16.74
C LEU A 319 -21.19 -0.15 -17.91
N ASN A 320 -21.76 0.29 -19.03
CA ASN A 320 -21.03 0.67 -20.21
C ASN A 320 -20.31 1.99 -19.84
N VAL A 321 -19.23 1.87 -19.06
CA VAL A 321 -18.51 3.02 -18.52
C VAL A 321 -17.64 3.62 -19.60
N VAL A 322 -17.80 4.92 -19.80
CA VAL A 322 -16.91 5.69 -20.65
C VAL A 322 -15.57 5.80 -19.94
N ARG A 323 -14.54 5.18 -20.55
CA ARG A 323 -13.16 5.31 -20.09
C ARG A 323 -12.69 6.74 -20.28
N ILE A 324 -12.06 7.28 -19.24
CA ILE A 324 -11.48 8.62 -19.21
C ILE A 324 -9.96 8.44 -19.27
N THR A 325 -9.32 9.02 -20.28
CA THR A 325 -7.85 8.96 -20.42
C THR A 325 -7.22 10.31 -20.09
N MET A 326 -5.96 10.29 -19.65
CA MET A 326 -5.23 11.52 -19.37
C MET A 326 -5.03 12.39 -20.61
N ASP A 327 -4.97 11.81 -21.82
CA ASP A 327 -4.89 12.57 -23.06
C ASP A 327 -6.17 13.37 -23.30
N GLN A 328 -7.33 12.78 -23.07
CA GLN A 328 -8.61 13.50 -23.14
C GLN A 328 -8.65 14.66 -22.16
N ILE A 329 -8.19 14.45 -20.92
CA ILE A 329 -8.12 15.51 -19.91
C ILE A 329 -7.14 16.62 -20.32
N ARG A 330 -5.97 16.29 -20.87
CA ARG A 330 -4.99 17.26 -21.37
C ARG A 330 -5.49 18.03 -22.59
N THR A 331 -6.24 17.40 -23.49
CA THR A 331 -6.90 18.09 -24.61
C THR A 331 -7.91 19.13 -24.10
N LEU A 332 -8.69 18.79 -23.08
CA LEU A 332 -9.67 19.70 -22.50
C LEU A 332 -9.02 20.80 -21.63
N ALA A 333 -7.96 20.48 -20.91
CA ALA A 333 -7.30 21.37 -19.95
C ALA A 333 -5.76 21.31 -20.11
N PRO A 334 -5.19 21.89 -21.17
CA PRO A 334 -3.76 21.76 -21.48
C PRO A 334 -2.84 22.45 -20.47
N ASN A 335 -3.37 23.42 -19.72
CA ASN A 335 -2.63 24.18 -18.71
C ASN A 335 -3.07 23.79 -17.29
N ALA A 336 -3.62 22.60 -17.10
CA ALA A 336 -4.10 22.13 -15.81
C ALA A 336 -2.96 22.04 -14.78
N LYS A 337 -3.27 22.36 -13.53
CA LYS A 337 -2.38 22.12 -12.39
C LYS A 337 -2.15 20.63 -12.18
N ALA A 338 -0.94 20.28 -11.72
CA ALA A 338 -0.51 18.90 -11.54
C ALA A 338 -1.42 18.12 -10.55
N GLU A 339 -1.85 18.77 -9.46
CA GLU A 339 -2.68 18.12 -8.44
C GLU A 339 -4.07 17.74 -9.00
N TYR A 340 -4.63 18.58 -9.87
CA TYR A 340 -5.89 18.27 -10.54
C TYR A 340 -5.72 17.22 -11.62
N LEU A 341 -4.64 17.26 -12.41
CA LEU A 341 -4.33 16.18 -13.35
C LEU A 341 -4.21 14.83 -12.62
N GLN A 342 -3.56 14.81 -11.46
CA GLN A 342 -3.42 13.62 -10.63
C GLN A 342 -4.77 13.07 -10.16
N ALA A 343 -5.74 13.95 -9.86
CA ALA A 343 -7.10 13.54 -9.49
C ALA A 343 -7.81 12.77 -10.63
N PHE A 344 -7.44 13.02 -11.89
CA PHE A 344 -8.05 12.36 -13.05
C PHE A 344 -7.37 11.07 -13.52
N VAL A 345 -6.21 10.69 -12.95
CA VAL A 345 -5.47 9.47 -13.34
C VAL A 345 -6.32 8.20 -13.22
N ASN A 346 -7.25 8.17 -12.27
CA ASN A 346 -8.22 7.08 -12.08
C ASN A 346 -9.67 7.61 -12.08
N ALA A 347 -9.94 8.61 -12.93
CA ALA A 347 -11.24 9.30 -12.93
C ALA A 347 -12.42 8.37 -13.16
N ASP A 348 -12.26 7.34 -14.00
CA ASP A 348 -13.30 6.37 -14.28
C ASP A 348 -13.70 5.55 -13.05
N ALA A 349 -12.72 5.09 -12.26
CA ALA A 349 -12.97 4.40 -10.99
C ALA A 349 -13.60 5.32 -9.94
N VAL A 350 -13.22 6.60 -9.94
CA VAL A 350 -13.81 7.60 -9.03
C VAL A 350 -15.25 7.94 -9.42
N LEU A 351 -15.56 8.05 -10.71
CA LEU A 351 -16.84 8.55 -11.23
C LEU A 351 -17.87 7.44 -11.49
N ALA A 352 -17.44 6.18 -11.66
CA ALA A 352 -18.33 5.04 -11.91
C ALA A 352 -19.34 4.76 -10.77
N PRO A 353 -18.97 4.82 -9.48
CA PRO A 353 -19.93 4.66 -8.38
C PRO A 353 -21.05 5.71 -8.39
N TYR A 354 -20.79 6.88 -8.98
CA TYR A 354 -21.74 7.98 -9.12
C TYR A 354 -22.51 7.92 -10.46
N GLN A 355 -22.19 6.94 -11.31
CA GLN A 355 -22.71 6.79 -12.66
C GLN A 355 -22.52 8.04 -13.54
N ILE A 356 -21.50 8.85 -13.23
CA ILE A 356 -21.20 10.09 -13.96
C ILE A 356 -20.57 9.77 -15.32
N ASN A 357 -19.75 8.72 -15.39
CA ASN A 357 -19.19 8.21 -16.64
C ASN A 357 -20.01 7.05 -17.25
N ALA A 358 -21.27 6.86 -16.84
CA ALA A 358 -22.13 5.83 -17.43
C ALA A 358 -22.58 6.17 -18.86
N SER A 359 -22.43 7.42 -19.29
CA SER A 359 -22.62 7.85 -20.68
C SER A 359 -21.69 9.02 -21.00
N LYS A 360 -21.36 9.17 -22.29
CA LYS A 360 -20.59 10.34 -22.74
C LYS A 360 -21.34 11.63 -22.44
N LEU A 361 -22.67 11.60 -22.53
CA LEU A 361 -23.51 12.76 -22.24
C LEU A 361 -23.37 13.24 -20.79
N ARG A 362 -23.48 12.34 -19.81
CA ARG A 362 -23.26 12.68 -18.39
C ARG A 362 -21.86 13.20 -18.14
N LEU A 363 -20.85 12.51 -18.69
CA LEU A 363 -19.45 12.88 -18.51
C LEU A 363 -19.13 14.26 -19.11
N ARG A 364 -19.66 14.58 -20.29
CA ARG A 364 -19.54 15.90 -20.94
C ARG A 364 -20.13 17.01 -20.07
N HIS A 365 -21.35 16.82 -19.57
CA HIS A 365 -21.98 17.82 -18.69
C HIS A 365 -21.21 18.01 -17.38
N PHE A 366 -20.82 16.91 -16.73
CA PHE A 366 -20.02 16.97 -15.51
C PHE A 366 -18.71 17.72 -15.73
N MET A 367 -17.94 17.34 -16.76
CA MET A 367 -16.66 17.96 -17.07
C MET A 367 -16.81 19.41 -17.50
N ALA A 368 -17.89 19.79 -18.19
CA ALA A 368 -18.14 21.19 -18.54
C ALA A 368 -18.28 22.08 -17.29
N GLN A 369 -18.94 21.57 -16.25
CA GLN A 369 -19.10 22.28 -14.98
C GLN A 369 -17.76 22.34 -14.24
N VAL A 370 -17.07 21.21 -14.09
CA VAL A 370 -15.74 21.16 -13.46
C VAL A 370 -14.75 22.11 -14.14
N LEU A 371 -14.70 22.12 -15.47
CA LEU A 371 -13.82 23.01 -16.23
C LEU A 371 -14.20 24.48 -16.07
N HIS A 372 -15.49 24.78 -15.91
CA HIS A 372 -15.92 26.15 -15.64
C HIS A 372 -15.48 26.62 -14.25
N GLU A 373 -15.81 25.84 -13.20
CA GLU A 373 -15.54 26.22 -11.80
C GLU A 373 -14.03 26.33 -11.51
N SER A 374 -13.24 25.45 -12.11
CA SER A 374 -11.79 25.42 -11.93
C SER A 374 -11.01 26.29 -12.92
N GLY A 375 -11.69 27.05 -13.79
CA GLY A 375 -11.04 27.84 -14.83
C GLY A 375 -10.19 27.00 -15.81
N GLY A 376 -10.61 25.77 -16.11
CA GLY A 376 -9.89 24.79 -16.90
C GLY A 376 -8.82 24.06 -16.09
N LEU A 377 -9.14 23.65 -14.86
CA LEU A 377 -8.25 22.98 -13.91
C LEU A 377 -7.03 23.82 -13.50
N ARG A 378 -7.16 25.15 -13.42
CA ARG A 378 -6.08 26.08 -13.05
C ARG A 378 -6.29 26.73 -11.68
N VAL A 379 -7.54 26.88 -11.29
CA VAL A 379 -7.94 27.63 -10.09
C VAL A 379 -8.27 26.64 -8.98
N GLN A 380 -7.55 26.76 -7.87
CA GLN A 380 -7.72 25.90 -6.70
C GLN A 380 -8.68 26.54 -5.70
N GLU A 381 -8.50 27.82 -5.42
CA GLU A 381 -9.28 28.58 -4.46
C GLU A 381 -9.92 29.80 -5.09
N GLU A 382 -10.98 30.31 -4.46
CA GLU A 382 -11.54 31.61 -4.83
C GLU A 382 -10.55 32.74 -4.58
N ASP A 383 -10.55 33.74 -5.48
CA ASP A 383 -9.77 34.97 -5.30
C ASP A 383 -10.60 35.99 -4.51
N MET A 384 -10.08 36.40 -3.35
CA MET A 384 -10.69 37.38 -2.46
C MET A 384 -10.01 38.76 -2.54
N GLY A 385 -9.17 39.00 -3.55
CA GLY A 385 -8.46 40.25 -3.78
C GLY A 385 -9.30 41.34 -4.46
N TYR A 386 -10.41 41.76 -3.84
CA TYR A 386 -11.32 42.74 -4.45
C TYR A 386 -10.90 44.21 -4.23
N SER A 387 -11.13 45.04 -5.25
CA SER A 387 -11.14 46.50 -5.12
C SER A 387 -12.41 47.00 -4.42
N VAL A 388 -12.42 48.25 -3.94
CA VAL A 388 -13.63 48.91 -3.40
C VAL A 388 -14.83 48.74 -4.33
N GLN A 389 -14.66 49.10 -5.60
CA GLN A 389 -15.74 49.04 -6.59
C GLN A 389 -16.19 47.59 -6.86
N GLY A 390 -15.25 46.64 -6.85
CA GLY A 390 -15.56 45.22 -7.00
C GLY A 390 -16.42 44.67 -5.86
N MET A 391 -16.11 45.04 -4.62
CA MET A 391 -16.88 44.67 -3.44
C MET A 391 -18.28 45.27 -3.46
N MET A 392 -18.41 46.57 -3.71
CA MET A 392 -19.71 47.25 -3.79
C MET A 392 -20.60 46.68 -4.89
N LYS A 393 -20.01 46.21 -6.00
CA LYS A 393 -20.76 45.53 -7.07
C LYS A 393 -21.24 44.14 -6.68
N THR A 394 -20.40 43.38 -5.98
CA THR A 394 -20.62 41.95 -5.68
C THR A 394 -21.48 41.76 -4.43
N TRP A 395 -21.25 42.55 -3.38
CA TRP A 395 -21.94 42.47 -2.08
C TRP A 395 -22.54 43.81 -1.68
N LYS A 396 -23.47 44.30 -2.50
CA LYS A 396 -24.13 45.62 -2.35
C LYS A 396 -24.67 45.87 -0.93
N ASP A 397 -25.28 44.85 -0.33
CA ASP A 397 -25.90 44.97 0.99
C ASP A 397 -24.87 45.02 2.13
N ARG A 398 -23.69 44.42 1.94
CA ARG A 398 -22.58 44.45 2.91
C ARG A 398 -21.68 45.67 2.73
N PHE A 399 -21.58 46.15 1.50
CA PHE A 399 -20.75 47.28 1.10
C PHE A 399 -21.55 48.33 0.33
N PRO A 400 -22.50 49.04 0.98
CA PRO A 400 -23.32 50.05 0.31
C PRO A 400 -22.55 51.35 0.00
N THR A 401 -21.39 51.55 0.63
CA THR A 401 -20.58 52.78 0.48
C THR A 401 -19.09 52.45 0.33
N GLU A 402 -18.32 53.36 -0.28
CA GLU A 402 -16.86 53.21 -0.36
C GLU A 402 -16.23 53.12 1.03
N ALA A 403 -16.73 53.90 1.99
CA ALA A 403 -16.26 53.89 3.37
C ALA A 403 -16.41 52.50 4.03
N SER A 404 -17.50 51.77 3.75
CA SER A 404 -17.70 50.41 4.24
C SER A 404 -16.77 49.38 3.59
N ALA A 405 -16.38 49.59 2.33
CA ALA A 405 -15.57 48.65 1.55
C ALA A 405 -14.06 48.86 1.70
N LYS A 406 -13.62 50.13 1.82
CA LYS A 406 -12.20 50.51 1.87
C LYS A 406 -11.35 49.73 2.89
N PRO A 407 -11.85 49.37 4.09
CA PRO A 407 -11.08 48.59 5.05
C PRO A 407 -10.68 47.18 4.60
N TYR A 408 -11.30 46.65 3.54
CA TYR A 408 -11.13 45.28 3.01
C TYR A 408 -10.46 45.24 1.63
N GLU A 409 -10.18 46.39 1.02
CA GLU A 409 -9.60 46.46 -0.33
C GLU A 409 -8.24 45.75 -0.39
N TYR A 410 -8.14 44.77 -1.29
CA TYR A 410 -6.97 43.89 -1.45
C TYR A 410 -6.51 43.22 -0.14
N LYS A 411 -7.44 42.94 0.78
CA LYS A 411 -7.20 42.21 2.03
C LYS A 411 -8.03 40.92 2.04
N PRO A 412 -7.60 39.88 1.32
CA PRO A 412 -8.43 38.71 1.02
C PRO A 412 -8.90 37.94 2.27
N GLU A 413 -8.01 37.73 3.24
CA GLU A 413 -8.37 37.07 4.50
C GLU A 413 -9.40 37.86 5.30
N LYS A 414 -9.16 39.17 5.46
CA LYS A 414 -10.08 40.05 6.17
C LYS A 414 -11.45 40.11 5.47
N LEU A 415 -11.45 40.20 4.14
CA LEU A 415 -12.67 40.19 3.35
C LEU A 415 -13.45 38.88 3.52
N ALA A 416 -12.77 37.73 3.41
CA ALA A 416 -13.39 36.41 3.56
C ALA A 416 -14.00 36.22 4.94
N ASN A 417 -13.28 36.58 6.00
CA ASN A 417 -13.78 36.55 7.36
C ASN A 417 -15.04 37.42 7.52
N HIS A 418 -15.10 38.57 6.86
CA HIS A 418 -16.27 39.44 6.90
C HIS A 418 -17.48 38.87 6.14
N VAL A 419 -17.32 38.49 4.86
CA VAL A 419 -18.44 38.10 4.00
C VAL A 419 -19.02 36.72 4.33
N TYR A 420 -18.20 35.84 4.94
CA TYR A 420 -18.57 34.50 5.33
C TYR A 420 -18.80 34.33 6.84
N SER A 421 -18.71 35.40 7.63
CA SER A 421 -19.06 35.36 9.07
C SER A 421 -20.49 34.91 9.31
N ASN A 422 -20.68 34.08 10.35
CA ASN A 422 -21.96 33.57 10.84
C ASN A 422 -22.82 32.86 9.77
N ARG A 423 -22.17 32.18 8.81
CA ARG A 423 -22.82 31.49 7.68
C ARG A 423 -22.19 30.13 7.45
N MET A 424 -22.98 29.17 6.98
CA MET A 424 -22.48 27.84 6.55
C MET A 424 -21.64 27.15 7.64
N GLY A 425 -22.06 27.30 8.90
CA GLY A 425 -21.36 26.77 10.07
C GLY A 425 -20.13 27.57 10.53
N ASN A 426 -19.74 28.65 9.84
CA ASN A 426 -18.63 29.51 10.28
C ASN A 426 -19.01 30.32 11.53
N GLY A 427 -18.01 30.55 12.39
CA GLY A 427 -18.10 31.51 13.49
C GLY A 427 -18.21 32.98 13.03
N ASP A 428 -18.09 33.89 13.98
CA ASP A 428 -18.04 35.33 13.72
C ASP A 428 -16.79 35.73 12.92
N GLU A 429 -16.70 37.00 12.53
CA GLU A 429 -15.55 37.50 11.75
C GLU A 429 -14.21 37.30 12.49
N ALA A 430 -14.20 37.34 13.83
CA ALA A 430 -13.00 37.18 14.64
C ALA A 430 -12.49 35.73 14.69
N SER A 431 -13.36 34.74 14.43
CA SER A 431 -13.00 33.31 14.42
C SER A 431 -11.96 32.93 13.35
N GLY A 432 -11.87 33.70 12.25
CA GLY A 432 -11.04 33.33 11.10
C GLY A 432 -11.65 32.24 10.20
N ASP A 433 -12.87 31.77 10.52
CA ASP A 433 -13.51 30.67 9.79
C ASP A 433 -13.81 31.03 8.34
N GLY A 434 -14.12 32.30 8.05
CA GLY A 434 -14.45 32.74 6.69
C GLY A 434 -13.29 32.56 5.71
N TRP A 435 -12.07 32.86 6.12
CA TRP A 435 -10.86 32.60 5.34
C TRP A 435 -10.48 31.12 5.37
N ARG A 436 -10.52 30.50 6.56
CA ARG A 436 -10.13 29.09 6.74
C ARG A 436 -10.96 28.16 5.85
N TYR A 437 -12.27 28.39 5.77
CA TYR A 437 -13.23 27.59 5.00
C TYR A 437 -13.74 28.29 3.73
N ARG A 438 -12.91 29.12 3.11
CA ARG A 438 -13.18 29.72 1.78
C ARG A 438 -13.34 28.65 0.68
N GLY A 439 -13.88 29.04 -0.47
CA GLY A 439 -14.11 28.19 -1.63
C GLY A 439 -12.85 27.48 -2.13
N ARG A 440 -12.89 26.14 -2.21
CA ARG A 440 -11.77 25.29 -2.70
C ARG A 440 -12.22 24.15 -3.61
N GLY A 441 -11.31 23.70 -4.46
CA GLY A 441 -11.45 22.47 -5.22
C GLY A 441 -12.26 22.61 -6.52
N LEU A 442 -12.50 21.47 -7.17
CA LEU A 442 -13.10 21.39 -8.51
C LEU A 442 -14.55 21.90 -8.60
N MET A 443 -15.29 21.92 -7.50
CA MET A 443 -16.67 22.43 -7.42
C MET A 443 -16.90 23.32 -6.19
N GLN A 444 -15.85 24.03 -5.72
CA GLN A 444 -15.94 25.12 -4.74
C GLN A 444 -16.67 24.79 -3.42
N VAL A 445 -16.09 23.88 -2.63
CA VAL A 445 -16.55 23.62 -1.25
C VAL A 445 -16.30 24.86 -0.39
N THR A 446 -17.35 25.38 0.24
CA THR A 446 -17.30 26.66 0.99
C THR A 446 -18.08 26.58 2.30
N GLY A 447 -17.47 27.07 3.38
CA GLY A 447 -18.08 27.10 4.72
C GLY A 447 -17.86 25.83 5.52
N ARG A 448 -17.61 25.98 6.82
CA ARG A 448 -17.24 24.91 7.75
C ARG A 448 -18.16 23.69 7.72
N GLU A 449 -19.46 23.92 7.54
CA GLU A 449 -20.46 22.86 7.41
C GLU A 449 -20.20 21.96 6.20
N ASP A 450 -19.92 22.54 5.03
CA ASP A 450 -19.64 21.77 3.82
C ASP A 450 -18.29 21.06 3.91
N TYR A 451 -17.28 21.67 4.52
CA TYR A 451 -16.01 20.98 4.79
C TYR A 451 -16.22 19.74 5.67
N ARG A 452 -17.00 19.86 6.75
CA ARG A 452 -17.35 18.70 7.60
C ARG A 452 -18.13 17.64 6.82
N LYS A 453 -19.16 18.05 6.09
CA LYS A 453 -20.04 17.17 5.31
C LYS A 453 -19.27 16.42 4.24
N TYR A 454 -18.57 17.11 3.35
CA TYR A 454 -17.82 16.47 2.27
C TYR A 454 -16.63 15.69 2.80
N GLY A 455 -16.00 16.13 3.88
CA GLY A 455 -14.96 15.35 4.55
C GLY A 455 -15.45 13.98 5.00
N ALA A 456 -16.60 13.93 5.67
CA ALA A 456 -17.20 12.66 6.07
C ALA A 456 -17.52 11.76 4.87
N LEU A 457 -18.06 12.31 3.78
CA LEU A 457 -18.42 11.55 2.57
C LEU A 457 -17.20 10.95 1.86
N VAL A 458 -16.08 11.67 1.82
CA VAL A 458 -14.86 11.21 1.11
C VAL A 458 -13.83 10.54 2.02
N GLY A 459 -14.12 10.43 3.33
CA GLY A 459 -13.24 9.82 4.32
C GLY A 459 -12.01 10.67 4.66
N ALA A 460 -12.16 12.00 4.68
CA ALA A 460 -11.10 12.95 4.99
C ALA A 460 -11.54 13.95 6.07
N ASN A 461 -10.63 14.40 6.93
CA ASN A 461 -10.94 15.44 7.91
C ASN A 461 -10.72 16.84 7.33
N LEU A 462 -11.55 17.24 6.36
CA LEU A 462 -11.43 18.55 5.70
C LEU A 462 -11.68 19.73 6.66
N GLU A 463 -12.41 19.52 7.76
CA GLU A 463 -12.62 20.58 8.76
C GLU A 463 -11.32 20.90 9.52
N ALA A 464 -10.55 19.86 9.87
CA ALA A 464 -9.24 20.02 10.51
C ALA A 464 -8.16 20.48 9.52
N ASP A 465 -8.22 19.99 8.27
CA ASP A 465 -7.29 20.35 7.20
C ASP A 465 -8.05 20.68 5.89
N PRO A 466 -8.47 21.96 5.70
CA PRO A 466 -9.21 22.41 4.53
C PRO A 466 -8.48 22.23 3.19
N ASP A 467 -7.15 22.20 3.18
CA ASP A 467 -6.38 22.15 1.94
C ASP A 467 -6.40 20.74 1.31
N LEU A 468 -6.84 19.72 2.06
CA LEU A 468 -7.18 18.40 1.52
C LEU A 468 -8.24 18.46 0.42
N ALA A 469 -9.04 19.55 0.32
CA ALA A 469 -9.97 19.77 -0.78
C ALA A 469 -9.26 19.92 -2.15
N PHE A 470 -7.96 20.24 -2.18
CA PHE A 470 -7.13 20.28 -3.39
C PHE A 470 -6.46 18.94 -3.70
N ALA A 471 -6.30 18.08 -2.68
CA ALA A 471 -5.54 16.86 -2.80
C ALA A 471 -6.22 15.93 -3.82
N ALA A 472 -5.39 15.36 -4.70
CA ALA A 472 -5.84 14.47 -5.77
C ALA A 472 -6.70 13.30 -5.25
N ALA A 473 -6.41 12.83 -4.03
CA ALA A 473 -7.14 11.75 -3.36
C ALA A 473 -8.63 12.06 -3.11
N TYR A 474 -9.00 13.35 -3.01
CA TYR A 474 -10.31 13.80 -2.55
C TYR A 474 -11.03 14.72 -3.55
N THR A 475 -10.32 15.62 -4.24
CA THR A 475 -10.93 16.73 -4.98
C THR A 475 -11.95 16.30 -6.06
N LEU A 476 -11.68 15.21 -6.79
CA LEU A 476 -12.63 14.66 -7.79
C LEU A 476 -13.81 13.94 -7.15
N LYS A 477 -13.60 13.26 -6.00
CA LYS A 477 -14.68 12.62 -5.23
C LYS A 477 -15.63 13.66 -4.65
N ILE A 478 -15.09 14.76 -4.14
CA ILE A 478 -15.86 15.90 -3.63
C ILE A 478 -16.77 16.45 -4.75
N ALA A 479 -16.22 16.69 -5.95
CA ALA A 479 -17.01 17.13 -7.10
C ALA A 479 -18.10 16.10 -7.49
N ALA A 480 -17.80 14.81 -7.43
CA ALA A 480 -18.76 13.75 -7.71
C ALA A 480 -19.90 13.69 -6.67
N GLU A 481 -19.59 13.89 -5.39
CA GLU A 481 -20.59 13.98 -4.32
C GLU A 481 -21.47 15.22 -4.46
N GLU A 482 -20.90 16.37 -4.79
CA GLU A 482 -21.68 17.59 -5.09
C GLU A 482 -22.64 17.33 -6.25
N TRP A 483 -22.13 16.81 -7.37
CA TRP A 483 -22.92 16.46 -8.55
C TRP A 483 -24.09 15.51 -8.23
N LYS A 484 -23.80 14.46 -7.46
CA LYS A 484 -24.81 13.49 -7.01
C LYS A 484 -25.84 14.12 -6.10
N SER A 485 -25.41 14.90 -5.11
CA SER A 485 -26.31 15.55 -4.14
C SER A 485 -27.32 16.50 -4.79
N LYS A 486 -26.94 17.10 -5.93
CA LYS A 486 -27.80 18.00 -6.71
C LYS A 486 -28.68 17.30 -7.75
N GLY A 487 -28.55 15.97 -7.91
CA GLY A 487 -29.33 15.17 -8.86
C GLY A 487 -28.97 15.43 -10.32
N CYS A 488 -27.72 15.83 -10.61
CA CYS A 488 -27.34 16.33 -11.93
C CYS A 488 -27.31 15.25 -13.02
N ASN A 489 -27.23 13.95 -12.70
CA ASN A 489 -27.31 12.88 -13.69
C ASN A 489 -28.62 12.92 -14.50
N ALA A 490 -29.77 13.08 -13.84
CA ALA A 490 -31.07 13.12 -14.51
C ALA A 490 -31.20 14.32 -15.45
N LEU A 491 -30.60 15.45 -15.06
CA LEU A 491 -30.56 16.66 -15.89
C LEU A 491 -29.61 16.49 -17.07
N ALA A 492 -28.48 15.81 -16.88
CA ALA A 492 -27.55 15.51 -17.95
C ALA A 492 -28.13 14.52 -18.97
N ASP A 493 -28.89 13.52 -18.51
CA ASP A 493 -29.61 12.60 -19.40
C ASP A 493 -30.65 13.31 -20.28
N ALA A 494 -31.22 14.40 -19.77
CA ALA A 494 -32.12 15.29 -20.51
C ALA A 494 -31.38 16.39 -21.31
N ASP A 495 -30.05 16.31 -21.41
CA ASP A 495 -29.16 17.30 -22.03
C ASP A 495 -29.35 18.75 -21.52
N ASN A 496 -29.75 18.89 -20.26
CA ASN A 496 -30.21 20.15 -19.68
C ASN A 496 -29.09 20.89 -18.92
N ILE A 497 -28.15 21.48 -19.66
CA ILE A 497 -27.05 22.26 -19.06
C ILE A 497 -27.53 23.47 -18.25
N THR A 498 -28.66 24.07 -18.63
CA THR A 498 -29.26 25.22 -17.93
C THR A 498 -29.74 24.83 -16.53
N GLY A 499 -30.42 23.67 -16.43
CA GLY A 499 -30.86 23.10 -15.16
C GLY A 499 -29.69 22.69 -14.27
N ILE A 500 -28.66 22.06 -14.85
CA ILE A 500 -27.43 21.71 -14.12
C ILE A 500 -26.75 22.97 -13.56
N THR A 501 -26.61 24.00 -14.39
CA THR A 501 -26.00 25.28 -13.99
C THR A 501 -26.79 25.94 -12.85
N GLN A 502 -28.13 25.92 -12.92
CA GLN A 502 -28.98 26.43 -11.85
C GLN A 502 -28.72 25.70 -10.52
N LYS A 503 -28.55 24.37 -10.57
CA LYS A 503 -28.36 23.54 -9.37
C LYS A 503 -26.99 23.71 -8.73
N ILE A 504 -25.95 23.85 -9.55
CA ILE A 504 -24.57 24.01 -9.08
C ILE A 504 -24.31 25.44 -8.59
N ASN A 505 -24.70 26.45 -9.38
CA ASN A 505 -24.35 27.84 -9.11
C ASN A 505 -25.48 28.64 -8.41
N GLY A 506 -26.66 28.04 -8.19
CA GLY A 506 -27.83 28.74 -7.65
C GLY A 506 -28.44 29.79 -8.59
N GLY A 507 -28.01 29.84 -9.86
CA GLY A 507 -28.38 30.83 -10.85
C GLY A 507 -27.79 30.54 -12.22
N GLN A 508 -27.95 31.46 -13.18
CA GLN A 508 -27.46 31.30 -14.56
C GLN A 508 -26.12 32.02 -14.84
N THR A 509 -25.45 32.51 -13.80
CA THR A 509 -24.15 33.16 -13.95
C THR A 509 -23.14 32.20 -14.58
N GLY A 510 -22.46 32.65 -15.63
CA GLY A 510 -21.46 31.85 -16.34
C GLY A 510 -22.01 30.84 -17.36
N ILE A 511 -23.33 30.75 -17.57
CA ILE A 511 -23.95 29.73 -18.45
C ILE A 511 -23.34 29.69 -19.87
N ALA A 512 -23.05 30.84 -20.48
CA ALA A 512 -22.46 30.89 -21.81
C ALA A 512 -21.06 30.23 -21.85
N LYS A 513 -20.25 30.41 -20.81
CA LYS A 513 -18.94 29.77 -20.69
C LYS A 513 -19.08 28.26 -20.40
N ARG A 514 -20.05 27.85 -19.58
CA ARG A 514 -20.34 26.43 -19.32
C ARG A 514 -20.76 25.70 -20.60
N LYS A 515 -21.60 26.34 -21.44
CA LYS A 515 -21.94 25.84 -22.79
C LYS A 515 -20.71 25.72 -23.68
N ALA A 516 -19.82 26.72 -23.71
CA ALA A 516 -18.58 26.62 -24.48
C ALA A 516 -17.68 25.46 -24.01
N TRP A 517 -17.59 25.21 -22.69
CA TRP A 517 -16.89 24.04 -22.17
C TRP A 517 -17.56 22.73 -22.57
N TYR A 518 -18.88 22.67 -22.52
CA TYR A 518 -19.65 21.51 -22.97
C TYR A 518 -19.39 21.20 -24.45
N GLU A 519 -19.43 22.20 -25.34
CA GLU A 519 -19.05 22.03 -26.74
C GLU A 519 -17.61 21.52 -26.88
N LYS A 520 -16.67 22.04 -26.08
CA LYS A 520 -15.29 21.55 -26.09
C LYS A 520 -15.20 20.07 -25.74
N THR A 521 -16.02 19.57 -24.81
CA THR A 521 -16.01 18.15 -24.42
C THR A 521 -16.41 17.19 -25.55
N LEU A 522 -17.10 17.67 -26.61
CA LEU A 522 -17.38 16.86 -27.82
C LEU A 522 -16.12 16.41 -28.55
N THR A 523 -15.05 17.19 -28.47
CA THR A 523 -13.77 16.86 -29.14
C THR A 523 -13.13 15.57 -28.62
N VAL A 524 -13.48 15.15 -27.41
CA VAL A 524 -12.95 13.94 -26.77
C VAL A 524 -14.01 12.88 -26.52
N TRP A 525 -15.28 13.28 -26.35
CA TRP A 525 -16.41 12.40 -26.09
C TRP A 525 -17.59 12.70 -27.02
N ALA A 526 -17.36 12.60 -28.33
CA ALA A 526 -18.38 12.75 -29.38
C ALA A 526 -19.56 11.79 -29.22
#